data_AF-A0A177F3W5-F1
#
_entry.id   AF-A0A177F3W5-F1
#
_cell.length_a   1.000
_cell.length_b   1.000
_cell.length_c   1.000
_cell.angle_alpha   90.00
_cell.angle_beta   90.00
_cell.angle_gamma   90.00
#
_symmetry.space_group_name_H-M   'P 1'
#
loop_
_entity.id
_entity.type
_entity.pdbx_description
1 polymer ?
#
loop_
_entity_poly.entity_id
_entity_poly.type
_entity_poly.pdbx_seq_one_letter_code
_entity_poly.pdbx_strand_id
1 'polypeptide(L)'
;MCNDIPHLIIHMINRQFIVAYSVEFRKQFEVRFRTRFDEKFGAAFEPRFDEIEQLVWDKTAKDLREQLSDGVQEDVYKAIIDELEEAVDDEVHNNLEHHLDDIAGAEFIGHPDPTLNALGLRAMHDHIFHEVLHEKIQKEEDLVARFAPIFEPAFNAAFPAFFDAKFDEVHAAVVEAA
;
A
#
# COMPACT_ATOMS: atom_id res chain seq x y z
N MET A 1 19.15 -19.38 -3.53
CA MET A 1 17.88 -19.19 -2.79
C MET A 1 17.64 -17.70 -2.72
N CYS A 2 16.83 -17.14 -3.64
CA CYS A 2 16.40 -15.74 -3.64
C CYS A 2 14.98 -15.68 -4.22
N ASN A 3 14.00 -16.25 -3.50
CA ASN A 3 12.58 -16.15 -3.87
C ASN A 3 11.82 -15.12 -2.99
N ASP A 4 12.51 -14.35 -2.14
CA ASP A 4 11.86 -13.60 -1.06
C ASP A 4 11.68 -12.10 -1.31
N ILE A 5 12.23 -11.53 -2.39
CA ILE A 5 12.10 -10.08 -2.67
C ILE A 5 10.65 -9.65 -2.87
N PRO A 6 9.85 -10.31 -3.75
CA PRO A 6 8.47 -9.86 -3.98
C PRO A 6 7.67 -9.94 -2.68
N HIS A 7 7.95 -10.95 -1.84
CA HIS A 7 7.33 -11.12 -0.54
C HIS A 7 7.71 -10.01 0.46
N LEU A 8 8.96 -9.53 0.45
CA LEU A 8 9.39 -8.43 1.32
C LEU A 8 8.70 -7.12 0.94
N ILE A 9 8.67 -6.77 -0.36
CA ILE A 9 8.00 -5.56 -0.85
C ILE A 9 6.52 -5.60 -0.48
N ILE A 10 5.82 -6.71 -0.74
CA ILE A 10 4.41 -6.89 -0.38
C ILE A 10 4.22 -6.73 1.14
N HIS A 11 5.10 -7.33 1.95
CA HIS A 11 5.01 -7.21 3.40
C HIS A 11 5.14 -5.75 3.87
N MET A 12 6.10 -5.01 3.31
CA MET A 12 6.32 -3.60 3.65
C MET A 12 5.14 -2.72 3.20
N ILE A 13 4.60 -2.94 1.99
CA ILE A 13 3.41 -2.24 1.49
C ILE A 13 2.21 -2.50 2.42
N ASN A 14 1.98 -3.76 2.81
CA ASN A 14 0.89 -4.12 3.71
C ASN A 14 1.02 -3.43 5.07
N ARG A 15 2.23 -3.41 5.63
CA ARG A 15 2.50 -2.70 6.88
C ARG A 15 2.24 -1.21 6.73
N GLN A 16 2.72 -0.60 5.66
CA GLN A 16 2.54 0.83 5.40
C GLN A 16 1.06 1.19 5.21
N PHE A 17 0.31 0.35 4.48
CA PHE A 17 -1.13 0.51 4.33
C PHE A 17 -1.86 0.50 5.68
N ILE A 18 -1.55 -0.47 6.54
CA ILE A 18 -2.16 -0.55 7.88
C ILE A 18 -1.91 0.72 8.69
N VAL A 19 -0.66 1.21 8.69
CA VAL A 19 -0.27 2.41 9.44
C VAL A 19 -0.97 3.64 8.88
N ALA A 20 -0.84 3.90 7.57
CA ALA A 20 -1.41 5.06 6.91
C ALA A 20 -2.94 5.09 7.05
N TYR A 21 -3.61 3.95 6.82
CA TYR A 21 -5.04 3.80 7.01
C TYR A 21 -5.46 4.14 8.43
N SER A 22 -4.81 3.56 9.45
CA SER A 22 -5.20 3.77 10.84
C SER A 22 -5.07 5.24 11.27
N VAL A 23 -4.02 5.91 10.78
CA VAL A 23 -3.75 7.31 11.09
C VAL A 23 -4.77 8.22 10.41
N GLU A 24 -4.93 8.12 9.09
CA GLU A 24 -5.84 9.00 8.37
C GLU A 24 -7.31 8.73 8.70
N PHE A 25 -7.68 7.45 8.90
CA PHE A 25 -9.02 7.09 9.34
C PHE A 25 -9.37 7.75 10.65
N ARG A 26 -8.55 7.59 11.71
CA ARG A 26 -8.85 8.19 13.02
C ARG A 26 -8.96 9.70 12.93
N LYS A 27 -8.01 10.33 12.25
CA LYS A 27 -7.93 11.79 12.09
C LYS A 27 -9.18 12.36 11.41
N GLN A 28 -9.63 11.75 10.31
CA GLN A 28 -10.81 12.25 9.60
C GLN A 28 -12.12 11.83 10.26
N PHE A 29 -12.16 10.65 10.87
CA PHE A 29 -13.33 10.12 11.57
C PHE A 29 -13.74 11.04 12.72
N GLU A 30 -12.83 11.38 13.63
CA GLU A 30 -13.16 12.16 14.83
C GLU A 30 -13.78 13.53 14.47
N VAL A 31 -13.14 14.24 13.54
CA VAL A 31 -13.59 15.57 13.09
C VAL A 31 -14.94 15.49 12.38
N ARG A 32 -15.09 14.52 11.48
CA ARG A 32 -16.31 14.38 10.69
C ARG A 32 -17.48 13.88 11.54
N PHE A 33 -17.23 12.93 12.44
CA PHE A 33 -18.23 12.40 13.36
C PHE A 33 -18.77 13.50 14.28
N ARG A 34 -17.91 14.26 14.96
CA ARG A 34 -18.38 15.35 15.83
C ARG A 34 -19.24 16.35 15.06
N THR A 35 -18.80 16.75 13.87
CA THR A 35 -19.55 17.70 13.02
C THR A 35 -20.92 17.14 12.66
N ARG A 36 -21.00 15.89 12.19
CA ARG A 36 -22.25 15.25 11.79
C ARG A 36 -23.17 14.96 12.96
N PHE A 37 -22.60 14.62 14.12
CA PHE A 37 -23.36 14.41 15.34
C PHE A 37 -24.10 15.68 15.76
N ASP A 38 -23.39 16.82 15.79
CA ASP A 38 -23.97 18.11 16.14
C ASP A 38 -25.06 18.55 15.13
N GLU A 39 -24.86 18.26 13.84
CA GLU A 39 -25.84 18.55 12.78
C GLU A 39 -27.13 17.73 12.86
N LYS A 40 -27.04 16.44 13.23
CA LYS A 40 -28.12 15.46 13.01
C LYS A 40 -28.80 14.95 14.28
N PHE A 41 -28.06 14.86 15.38
CA PHE A 41 -28.57 14.38 16.66
C PHE A 41 -28.78 15.53 17.65
N GLY A 42 -27.80 16.44 17.72
CA GLY A 42 -27.82 17.58 18.64
C GLY A 42 -27.75 17.20 20.13
N ALA A 43 -27.91 18.20 21.01
CA ALA A 43 -27.62 18.07 22.44
C ALA A 43 -28.45 17.02 23.20
N ALA A 44 -29.62 16.63 22.70
CA ALA A 44 -30.48 15.63 23.35
C ALA A 44 -29.85 14.22 23.35
N PHE A 45 -28.97 13.94 22.39
CA PHE A 45 -28.29 12.66 22.23
C PHE A 45 -26.88 12.64 22.82
N GLU A 46 -26.38 13.74 23.38
CA GLU A 46 -25.04 13.81 23.98
C GLU A 46 -24.75 12.66 24.98
N PRO A 47 -25.71 12.21 25.82
CA PRO A 47 -25.47 11.06 26.71
C PRO A 47 -25.17 9.73 25.98
N ARG A 48 -25.47 9.65 24.68
CA ARG A 48 -25.24 8.48 23.81
C ARG A 48 -24.13 8.73 22.79
N PHE A 49 -23.36 9.82 22.93
CA PHE A 49 -22.30 10.19 21.96
C PHE A 49 -21.34 9.02 21.69
N ASP A 50 -20.71 8.48 22.73
CA ASP A 50 -19.72 7.39 22.61
C ASP A 50 -20.32 6.10 22.02
N GLU A 51 -21.59 5.80 22.36
CA GLU A 51 -22.30 4.64 21.82
C GLU A 51 -22.50 4.77 20.30
N ILE A 52 -23.00 5.93 19.87
CA ILE A 52 -23.25 6.22 18.46
C ILE A 52 -21.94 6.31 17.69
N GLU A 53 -20.91 6.90 18.30
CA GLU A 53 -19.55 6.98 17.74
C GLU A 53 -19.02 5.58 17.44
N GLN A 54 -19.10 4.67 18.42
CA GLN A 54 -18.63 3.30 18.26
C GLN A 54 -19.41 2.55 17.17
N LEU A 55 -20.73 2.75 17.06
CA LEU A 55 -21.54 2.14 16.01
C LEU A 55 -21.12 2.60 14.61
N VAL A 56 -20.88 3.90 14.42
CA VAL A 56 -20.41 4.44 13.13
C VAL A 56 -18.99 3.97 12.87
N TRP A 57 -18.12 3.93 13.89
CA TRP A 57 -16.75 3.44 13.77
C TRP A 57 -16.72 1.99 13.28
N ASP A 58 -17.45 1.09 13.94
CA ASP A 58 -17.45 -0.34 13.61
C ASP A 58 -17.98 -0.62 12.21
N LYS A 59 -18.99 0.15 11.76
CA LYS A 59 -19.55 0.07 10.41
C LYS A 59 -18.66 0.65 9.32
N THR A 60 -17.75 1.55 9.67
CA THR A 60 -16.95 2.30 8.68
C THR A 60 -15.54 1.73 8.58
N ALA A 61 -14.89 1.47 9.72
CA ALA A 61 -13.45 1.23 9.80
C ALA A 61 -13.01 -0.05 9.08
N LYS A 62 -13.79 -1.13 9.14
CA LYS A 62 -13.44 -2.39 8.48
C LYS A 62 -13.77 -2.34 6.99
N ASP A 63 -15.00 -1.96 6.65
CA ASP A 63 -15.49 -2.04 5.28
C ASP A 63 -14.73 -1.08 4.35
N LEU A 64 -14.43 0.15 4.80
CA LEU A 64 -13.62 1.09 4.02
C LEU A 64 -12.18 0.59 3.84
N ARG A 65 -11.62 -0.08 4.85
CA ARG A 65 -10.28 -0.67 4.75
C ARG A 65 -10.25 -1.75 3.68
N GLU A 66 -11.23 -2.64 3.67
CA GLU A 66 -11.34 -3.71 2.66
C GLU A 66 -11.52 -3.12 1.26
N GLN A 67 -12.34 -2.08 1.11
CA GLN A 67 -12.53 -1.39 -0.17
C GLN A 67 -11.22 -0.79 -0.72
N LEU A 68 -10.36 -0.25 0.13
CA LEU A 68 -9.12 0.40 -0.28
C LEU A 68 -7.92 -0.55 -0.40
N SER A 69 -7.91 -1.64 0.39
CA SER A 69 -6.73 -2.49 0.58
C SER A 69 -6.19 -3.02 -0.75
N ASP A 70 -7.01 -3.73 -1.50
CA ASP A 70 -6.53 -4.45 -2.69
C ASP A 70 -6.08 -3.47 -3.78
N GLY A 71 -6.88 -2.43 -4.05
CA GLY A 71 -6.56 -1.44 -5.09
C GLY A 71 -5.31 -0.62 -4.76
N VAL A 72 -5.21 -0.06 -3.55
CA VAL A 72 -4.05 0.75 -3.18
C VAL A 72 -2.78 -0.09 -3.11
N GLN A 73 -2.85 -1.30 -2.54
CA GLN A 73 -1.67 -2.16 -2.43
C GLN A 73 -1.18 -2.62 -3.80
N GLU A 74 -2.10 -2.97 -4.71
CA GLU A 74 -1.75 -3.35 -6.08
C GLU A 74 -1.13 -2.18 -6.86
N ASP A 75 -1.71 -0.99 -6.78
CA ASP A 75 -1.21 0.20 -7.48
C ASP A 75 0.18 0.62 -6.96
N VAL A 76 0.40 0.57 -5.64
CA VAL A 76 1.71 0.84 -5.05
C VAL A 76 2.73 -0.23 -5.48
N TYR A 77 2.33 -1.50 -5.47
CA TYR A 77 3.21 -2.59 -5.90
C TYR A 77 3.66 -2.40 -7.34
N LYS A 78 2.72 -2.12 -8.26
CA LYS A 78 3.03 -1.86 -9.67
C LYS A 78 3.97 -0.67 -9.83
N ALA A 79 3.67 0.46 -9.19
CA ALA A 79 4.52 1.64 -9.28
C ALA A 79 5.97 1.38 -8.82
N ILE A 80 6.14 0.57 -7.77
CA ILE A 80 7.48 0.17 -7.30
C ILE A 80 8.16 -0.77 -8.29
N ILE A 81 7.46 -1.77 -8.81
CA ILE A 81 8.05 -2.72 -9.75
C ILE A 81 8.43 -2.03 -11.06
N ASP A 82 7.56 -1.17 -11.61
CA ASP A 82 7.83 -0.43 -12.85
C ASP A 82 9.10 0.44 -12.71
N GLU A 83 9.27 1.12 -11.56
CA GLU A 83 10.47 1.93 -11.29
C GLU A 83 11.73 1.05 -11.15
N LEU A 84 11.61 -0.11 -10.49
CA LEU A 84 12.73 -1.03 -10.32
C LEU A 84 13.15 -1.66 -11.66
N GLU A 85 12.20 -2.04 -12.50
CA GLU A 85 12.47 -2.58 -13.83
C GLU A 85 13.19 -1.55 -14.72
N GLU A 86 12.74 -0.30 -14.72
CA GLU A 86 13.41 0.79 -15.46
C GLU A 86 14.86 0.98 -14.96
N ALA A 87 15.06 0.98 -13.64
CA ALA A 87 16.39 1.14 -13.06
C ALA A 87 17.30 -0.08 -13.33
N VAL A 88 16.75 -1.29 -13.39
CA VAL A 88 17.50 -2.50 -13.78
C VAL A 88 17.90 -2.44 -15.24
N ASP A 89 17.02 -2.01 -16.14
CA ASP A 89 17.34 -1.86 -17.55
C ASP A 89 18.47 -0.83 -17.76
N ASP A 90 18.43 0.29 -17.03
CA ASP A 90 19.49 1.30 -17.03
C ASP A 90 20.82 0.73 -16.49
N GLU A 91 20.78 -0.03 -15.40
CA GLU A 91 21.96 -0.61 -14.78
C GLU A 91 22.61 -1.68 -15.69
N VAL A 92 21.78 -2.55 -16.29
CA VAL A 92 22.21 -3.50 -17.32
C VAL A 92 22.82 -2.75 -18.51
N HIS A 93 22.23 -1.66 -18.97
CA HIS A 93 22.74 -0.93 -20.13
C HIS A 93 24.11 -0.30 -19.87
N ASN A 94 24.31 0.25 -18.67
CA ASN A 94 25.47 1.09 -18.37
C ASN A 94 26.63 0.33 -17.72
N ASN A 95 26.36 -0.73 -16.96
CA ASN A 95 27.35 -1.35 -16.07
C ASN A 95 27.45 -2.88 -16.22
N LEU A 96 26.93 -3.46 -17.31
CA LEU A 96 26.89 -4.92 -17.50
C LEU A 96 28.22 -5.62 -17.22
N GLU A 97 29.33 -5.06 -17.73
CA GLU A 97 30.66 -5.65 -17.55
C GLU A 97 31.08 -5.71 -16.08
N HIS A 98 30.61 -4.78 -15.24
CA HIS A 98 30.93 -4.74 -13.82
C HIS A 98 30.25 -5.90 -13.07
N HIS A 99 29.01 -6.22 -13.45
CA HIS A 99 28.20 -7.26 -12.79
C HIS A 99 28.67 -8.68 -13.10
N LEU A 100 29.23 -8.91 -14.30
CA LEU A 100 29.60 -10.25 -14.75
C LEU A 100 30.65 -10.94 -13.85
N ASP A 101 31.47 -10.17 -13.14
CA ASP A 101 32.48 -10.71 -12.22
C ASP A 101 31.86 -11.21 -10.89
N ASP A 102 30.69 -10.68 -10.51
CA ASP A 102 30.05 -10.94 -9.22
C ASP A 102 28.83 -11.88 -9.31
N ILE A 103 28.40 -12.24 -10.52
CA ILE A 103 27.25 -13.13 -10.75
C ILE A 103 27.66 -14.61 -10.68
N ALA A 104 27.08 -15.33 -9.71
CA ALA A 104 27.11 -16.80 -9.71
C ALA A 104 26.32 -17.34 -10.91
N GLY A 105 26.98 -18.00 -11.86
CA GLY A 105 26.37 -18.49 -13.10
C GLY A 105 26.66 -17.62 -14.32
N ALA A 106 27.49 -16.57 -14.20
CA ALA A 106 27.99 -15.80 -15.34
C ALA A 106 28.66 -16.70 -16.39
N GLU A 107 29.26 -17.82 -15.98
CA GLU A 107 29.87 -18.82 -16.87
C GLU A 107 28.87 -19.48 -17.84
N PHE A 108 27.57 -19.39 -17.56
CA PHE A 108 26.54 -19.92 -18.44
C PHE A 108 26.01 -18.89 -19.45
N ILE A 109 26.38 -17.61 -19.34
CA ILE A 109 25.96 -16.57 -20.28
C ILE A 109 26.68 -16.79 -21.62
N GLY A 110 25.92 -16.85 -22.71
CA GLY A 110 26.42 -17.20 -24.04
C GLY A 110 26.66 -18.70 -24.27
N HIS A 111 26.22 -19.57 -23.35
CA HIS A 111 26.40 -21.01 -23.47
C HIS A 111 25.59 -21.59 -24.67
N PRO A 112 26.13 -22.57 -25.43
CA PRO A 112 25.43 -23.14 -26.60
C PRO A 112 24.14 -23.88 -26.26
N ASP A 113 24.06 -24.46 -25.05
CA ASP A 113 22.81 -25.00 -24.51
C ASP A 113 21.88 -23.85 -24.10
N PRO A 114 20.70 -23.69 -24.73
CA PRO A 114 19.78 -22.59 -24.46
C PRO A 114 19.26 -22.60 -23.02
N THR A 115 19.19 -23.77 -22.37
CA THR A 115 18.74 -23.91 -20.98
C THR A 115 19.75 -23.29 -20.02
N LEU A 116 21.03 -23.56 -20.26
CA LEU A 116 22.12 -23.00 -19.47
C LEU A 116 22.26 -21.49 -19.73
N ASN A 117 22.17 -21.06 -21.00
CA ASN A 117 22.16 -19.62 -21.31
C ASN A 117 21.02 -18.87 -20.62
N ALA A 118 19.80 -19.43 -20.62
CA ALA A 118 18.68 -18.82 -19.91
C ALA A 118 18.91 -18.77 -18.38
N LEU A 119 19.57 -19.78 -17.80
CA LEU A 119 19.92 -19.78 -16.39
C LEU A 119 20.91 -18.67 -16.03
N GLY A 120 21.96 -18.49 -16.85
CA GLY A 120 22.95 -17.42 -16.65
C GLY A 120 22.34 -16.03 -16.77
N LEU A 121 21.51 -15.80 -17.80
CA LEU A 121 20.79 -14.53 -17.98
C LEU A 121 19.82 -14.22 -16.83
N ARG A 122 19.15 -15.26 -16.29
CA ARG A 122 18.29 -15.09 -15.12
C ARG A 122 19.09 -14.75 -13.87
N ALA A 123 20.21 -15.41 -13.64
CA ALA A 123 21.07 -15.13 -12.48
C ALA A 123 21.60 -13.68 -12.52
N MET A 124 21.95 -13.20 -13.71
CA MET A 124 22.35 -11.80 -13.94
C MET A 124 21.23 -10.81 -13.64
N HIS A 125 20.05 -11.05 -14.21
CA HIS A 125 18.88 -10.20 -13.94
C HIS A 125 18.54 -10.17 -12.46
N ASP A 126 18.49 -11.34 -11.79
CA ASP A 126 18.18 -11.43 -10.37
C ASP A 126 19.23 -10.67 -9.52
N HIS A 127 20.51 -10.76 -9.85
CA HIS A 127 21.58 -10.04 -9.16
C HIS A 127 21.42 -8.52 -9.28
N ILE A 128 21.28 -8.01 -10.51
CA ILE A 128 21.14 -6.56 -10.75
C ILE A 128 19.85 -6.04 -10.11
N PHE A 129 18.75 -6.79 -10.22
CA PHE A 129 17.50 -6.44 -9.55
C PHE A 129 17.66 -6.35 -8.04
N HIS A 130 18.42 -7.25 -7.43
CA HIS A 130 18.72 -7.20 -6.00
C HIS A 130 19.50 -5.95 -5.60
N GLU A 131 20.51 -5.57 -6.38
CA GLU A 131 21.32 -4.38 -6.10
C GLU A 131 20.52 -3.09 -6.28
N VAL A 132 19.79 -2.99 -7.39
CA VAL A 132 18.90 -1.85 -7.69
C VAL A 132 17.82 -1.71 -6.62
N LEU A 133 17.20 -2.82 -6.20
CA LEU A 133 16.26 -2.81 -5.08
C LEU A 133 16.90 -2.25 -3.81
N HIS A 134 18.09 -2.75 -3.47
CA HIS A 134 18.80 -2.32 -2.27
C HIS A 134 19.16 -0.84 -2.33
N GLU A 135 19.51 -0.31 -3.51
CA GLU A 135 19.81 1.11 -3.71
C GLU A 135 18.56 1.98 -3.65
N LYS A 136 17.47 1.59 -4.32
CA LYS A 136 16.26 2.40 -4.50
C LYS A 136 15.32 2.36 -3.30
N ILE A 137 15.35 1.27 -2.55
CA ILE A 137 14.53 1.04 -1.36
C ILE A 137 15.47 0.68 -0.20
N GLN A 138 16.23 1.67 0.26
CA GLN A 138 17.13 1.52 1.40
C GLN A 138 16.37 1.59 2.73
N LYS A 139 15.32 2.41 2.80
CA LYS A 139 14.62 2.74 4.06
C LYS A 139 13.11 2.68 3.91
N GLU A 140 12.45 2.52 5.05
CA GLU A 140 10.98 2.61 5.18
C GLU A 140 10.46 3.98 4.69
N GLU A 141 11.27 5.05 4.80
CA GLU A 141 10.99 6.40 4.30
C GLU A 141 10.82 6.47 2.78
N ASP A 142 11.63 5.70 2.03
CA ASP A 142 11.59 5.65 0.57
C ASP A 142 10.28 4.99 0.09
N LEU A 143 9.81 4.00 0.84
CA LEU A 143 8.53 3.36 0.58
C LEU A 143 7.35 4.30 0.91
N VAL A 144 7.43 5.03 2.03
CA VAL A 144 6.40 6.00 2.42
C VAL A 144 6.23 7.07 1.33
N ALA A 145 7.34 7.56 0.76
CA ALA A 145 7.31 8.56 -0.30
C ALA A 145 6.61 8.07 -1.59
N ARG A 146 6.68 6.77 -1.90
CA ARG A 146 5.98 6.14 -3.03
C ARG A 146 4.54 5.76 -2.70
N PHE A 147 4.27 5.46 -1.44
CA PHE A 147 2.95 5.05 -0.97
C PHE A 147 1.97 6.23 -0.87
N ALA A 148 2.39 7.34 -0.27
CA ALA A 148 1.50 8.47 0.05
C ALA A 148 0.78 9.06 -1.19
N PRO A 149 1.44 9.28 -2.34
CA PRO A 149 0.80 9.83 -3.54
C PRO A 149 -0.32 8.95 -4.11
N ILE A 150 -0.33 7.65 -3.80
CA ILE A 150 -1.35 6.70 -4.26
C ILE A 150 -2.46 6.57 -3.21
N PHE A 151 -2.07 6.41 -1.94
CA PHE A 151 -3.01 6.22 -0.85
C PHE A 151 -3.86 7.46 -0.53
N GLU A 152 -3.24 8.64 -0.40
CA GLU A 152 -3.96 9.84 0.06
C GLU A 152 -5.11 10.23 -0.87
N PRO A 153 -4.95 10.26 -2.21
CA PRO A 153 -6.06 10.55 -3.11
C PRO A 153 -7.16 9.50 -3.05
N ALA A 154 -6.80 8.21 -3.00
CA ALA A 154 -7.76 7.12 -2.92
C ALA A 154 -8.59 7.19 -1.63
N PHE A 155 -7.93 7.41 -0.49
CA PHE A 155 -8.58 7.58 0.80
C PHE A 155 -9.50 8.81 0.81
N ASN A 156 -9.00 9.97 0.38
CA ASN A 156 -9.75 11.23 0.40
C ASN A 156 -10.94 11.21 -0.56
N ALA A 157 -10.88 10.45 -1.65
CA ALA A 157 -12.01 10.25 -2.56
C ALA A 157 -13.08 9.33 -1.96
N ALA A 158 -12.68 8.27 -1.26
CA ALA A 158 -13.60 7.25 -0.74
C ALA A 158 -14.22 7.62 0.61
N PHE A 159 -13.42 8.11 1.56
CA PHE A 159 -13.82 8.27 2.96
C PHE A 159 -15.07 9.14 3.15
N PRO A 160 -15.19 10.35 2.55
CA PRO A 160 -16.33 11.23 2.82
C PRO A 160 -17.69 10.59 2.51
N ALA A 161 -17.84 10.04 1.30
CA ALA A 161 -19.10 9.45 0.86
C ALA A 161 -19.41 8.14 1.61
N PHE A 162 -18.37 7.35 1.90
CA PHE A 162 -18.53 6.10 2.65
C PHE A 162 -18.96 6.36 4.09
N PHE A 163 -18.27 7.29 4.77
CA PHE A 163 -18.62 7.72 6.12
C PHE A 163 -20.05 8.24 6.19
N ASP A 164 -20.43 9.16 5.28
CA ASP A 164 -21.75 9.78 5.32
C ASP A 164 -22.87 8.73 5.16
N ALA A 165 -22.67 7.75 4.27
CA ALA A 165 -23.62 6.65 4.10
C ALA A 165 -23.78 5.82 5.40
N LYS A 166 -22.67 5.45 6.05
CA LYS A 166 -22.70 4.69 7.31
C LYS A 166 -23.25 5.49 8.48
N PHE A 167 -22.94 6.77 8.54
CA PHE A 167 -23.51 7.67 9.53
C PHE A 167 -25.03 7.76 9.37
N ASP A 168 -25.53 7.96 8.15
CA ASP A 168 -26.97 8.09 7.89
C ASP A 168 -27.73 6.77 8.17
N GLU A 169 -27.11 5.61 7.91
CA GLU A 169 -27.65 4.31 8.37
C GLU A 169 -27.82 4.25 9.89
N VAL A 170 -26.81 4.67 10.66
CA VAL A 170 -26.86 4.66 12.13
C VAL A 170 -27.85 5.70 12.65
N HIS A 171 -27.88 6.89 12.04
CA HIS A 171 -28.82 7.94 12.40
C HIS A 171 -30.27 7.48 12.26
N ALA A 172 -30.63 6.89 11.11
CA ALA A 172 -31.95 6.33 10.89
C ALA A 172 -32.30 5.27 11.95
N ALA A 173 -31.40 4.31 12.20
CA ALA A 173 -31.64 3.24 13.17
C ALA A 173 -31.80 3.77 14.61
N VAL A 174 -31.02 4.77 15.01
CA VAL A 174 -31.07 5.33 16.36
C VAL A 174 -32.31 6.20 16.57
N VAL A 175 -32.70 7.00 15.56
CA VAL A 175 -33.89 7.85 15.62
C VAL A 175 -35.18 7.03 15.56
N GLU A 176 -35.23 5.96 14.76
CA GLU A 176 -36.38 5.05 14.73
C GLU A 176 -36.55 4.26 16.04
N ALA A 177 -35.46 4.04 16.79
CA ALA A 177 -35.47 3.33 18.06
C ALA A 177 -35.72 4.24 19.29
N ALA A 178 -35.78 5.56 19.12
CA ALA A 178 -35.96 6.56 20.17
C ALA A 178 -37.42 7.04 20.28
#